data_AF-A0A7S3RSR3-F1
#
_entry.id   AF-A0A7S3RSR3-F1
#
_cell.length_a   1.000
_cell.length_b   1.000
_cell.length_c   1.000
_cell.angle_alpha   90.00
_cell.angle_beta   90.00
_cell.angle_gamma   90.00
#
_symmetry.space_group_name_H-M   'P 1'
#
loop_
_entity.id
_entity.type
_entity.pdbx_description
1 polymer ?
#
loop_
_entity_poly.entity_id
_entity_poly.type
_entity_poly.pdbx_seq_one_letter_code
_entity_poly.pdbx_strand_id
1 'polypeptide(L)'
;LKLGPQHLATAAGLLAAFAEFDDSEEARQKYDAISFRDLCQKLGVSKKLYDEAFEPMVLTGLFAPGEQCSAAAALGMAYFFVLKHQNSFDVRWCRGNIGEKIFSPWCDAMRERGVDFVLS
;
A
#
# COMPACT_ATOMS: atom_id res chain seq x y z
N LEU A 1 -8.85 6.38 -16.27
CA LEU A 1 -9.01 4.94 -16.61
C LEU A 1 -10.07 4.79 -17.69
N LYS A 2 -9.75 4.18 -18.84
CA LYS A 2 -10.75 3.83 -19.88
C LYS A 2 -11.22 2.39 -19.66
N LEU A 3 -11.76 2.14 -18.46
CA LEU A 3 -12.27 0.82 -18.07
C LEU A 3 -13.79 0.78 -18.26
N GLY A 4 -14.27 -0.22 -18.99
CA GLY A 4 -15.70 -0.49 -19.10
C GLY A 4 -16.26 -1.05 -17.79
N PRO A 5 -17.57 -0.88 -17.50
CA PRO A 5 -18.22 -1.39 -16.29
C PRO A 5 -17.99 -2.88 -16.04
N GLN A 6 -17.91 -3.67 -17.10
CA GLN A 6 -17.64 -5.11 -17.04
C GLN A 6 -16.28 -5.43 -16.41
N HIS A 7 -15.26 -4.60 -16.65
CA HIS A 7 -13.95 -4.79 -16.04
C HIS A 7 -13.97 -4.37 -14.58
N LEU A 8 -14.64 -3.27 -14.25
CA LEU A 8 -14.79 -2.80 -12.87
C LEU A 8 -15.53 -3.82 -12.00
N ALA A 9 -16.56 -4.49 -12.54
CA ALA A 9 -17.28 -5.53 -11.83
C ALA A 9 -16.38 -6.70 -11.38
N THR A 10 -15.30 -6.99 -12.12
CA THR A 10 -14.32 -8.03 -11.73
C THR A 10 -13.51 -7.68 -10.48
N ALA A 11 -13.55 -6.42 -10.01
CA ALA A 11 -12.90 -6.01 -8.77
C ALA A 11 -13.63 -6.53 -7.50
N ALA A 12 -14.88 -6.97 -7.61
CA ALA A 12 -15.74 -7.24 -6.45
C ALA A 12 -15.13 -8.24 -5.46
N GLY A 13 -14.52 -9.33 -5.97
CA GLY A 13 -13.86 -10.32 -5.12
C GLY A 13 -12.65 -9.74 -4.38
N LEU A 14 -11.88 -8.88 -5.03
CA LEU A 14 -10.73 -8.22 -4.41
C LEU A 14 -11.17 -7.18 -3.37
N LEU A 15 -12.25 -6.44 -3.63
CA LEU A 15 -12.85 -5.52 -2.65
C LEU A 15 -13.34 -6.25 -1.40
N ALA A 16 -13.95 -7.43 -1.57
CA ALA A 16 -14.31 -8.28 -0.43
C ALA A 16 -13.06 -8.73 0.34
N ALA A 17 -12.01 -9.18 -0.35
CA ALA A 17 -10.74 -9.53 0.28
C ALA A 17 -10.10 -8.35 1.04
N PHE A 18 -10.19 -7.12 0.52
CA PHE A 18 -9.74 -5.92 1.24
C PHE A 18 -10.58 -5.65 2.50
N ALA A 19 -11.89 -5.83 2.43
CA ALA A 19 -12.78 -5.59 3.56
C ALA A 19 -12.64 -6.64 4.67
N GLU A 20 -12.32 -7.89 4.30
CA GLU A 20 -12.05 -8.99 5.22
C GLU A 20 -10.63 -8.99 5.78
N PHE A 21 -9.69 -8.31 5.12
CA PHE A 21 -8.30 -8.26 5.58
C PHE A 21 -8.20 -7.42 6.86
N ASP A 22 -7.82 -8.08 7.95
CA ASP A 22 -7.52 -7.46 9.24
C ASP A 22 -6.04 -7.62 9.60
N ASP A 23 -5.61 -6.97 10.68
CA ASP A 23 -4.23 -7.06 11.19
C ASP A 23 -3.95 -8.36 11.97
N SER A 24 -4.78 -9.41 11.80
CA SER A 24 -4.55 -10.70 12.45
C SER A 24 -3.38 -11.45 11.81
N GLU A 25 -2.65 -12.22 12.62
CA GLU A 25 -1.53 -13.01 12.12
C GLU A 25 -2.01 -14.13 11.18
N GLU A 26 -3.22 -14.65 11.42
CA GLU A 26 -3.87 -15.66 10.58
C GLU A 26 -4.21 -15.12 9.18
N ALA A 27 -4.80 -13.91 9.09
CA ALA A 27 -5.07 -13.27 7.82
C ALA A 27 -3.77 -12.94 7.09
N ARG A 28 -2.76 -12.43 7.81
CA ARG A 28 -1.45 -12.14 7.24
C ARG A 28 -0.83 -13.38 6.62
N GLN A 29 -0.75 -14.50 7.36
CA GLN A 29 -0.17 -15.75 6.85
C GLN A 29 -0.91 -16.30 5.62
N LYS A 30 -2.25 -16.22 5.60
CA LYS A 30 -3.06 -16.66 4.46
C LYS A 30 -2.71 -15.91 3.16
N TYR A 31 -2.51 -14.60 3.25
CA TYR A 31 -2.25 -13.76 2.06
C TYR A 31 -0.76 -13.55 1.78
N ASP A 32 0.12 -13.77 2.75
CA ASP A 32 1.56 -13.60 2.56
C ASP A 32 2.16 -14.72 1.67
N ALA A 33 1.54 -15.90 1.67
CA ALA A 33 2.00 -17.07 0.92
C ALA A 33 1.80 -17.00 -0.60
N ILE A 34 1.07 -16.01 -1.12
CA ILE A 34 0.80 -15.84 -2.55
C ILE A 34 1.14 -14.43 -3.01
N SER A 35 1.50 -14.26 -4.28
CA SER A 35 1.68 -12.92 -4.83
C SER A 35 0.34 -12.20 -4.97
N PHE A 36 0.37 -10.87 -4.96
CA PHE A 36 -0.83 -10.06 -5.20
C PHE A 36 -1.42 -10.31 -6.60
N ARG A 37 -0.57 -10.54 -7.61
CA ARG A 37 -1.02 -10.94 -8.95
C ARG A 37 -1.81 -12.24 -8.91
N ASP A 38 -1.31 -13.26 -8.21
CA ASP A 38 -1.97 -14.57 -8.14
C ASP A 38 -3.29 -14.48 -7.37
N LEU A 39 -3.36 -13.63 -6.34
CA LEU A 39 -4.62 -13.31 -5.66
C LEU A 39 -5.62 -12.68 -6.64
N CYS A 40 -5.21 -11.67 -7.43
CA CYS A 40 -6.08 -11.03 -8.41
C CYS A 40 -6.61 -12.03 -9.45
N GLN A 41 -5.74 -12.91 -9.96
CA GLN A 41 -6.13 -13.96 -10.90
C GLN A 41 -7.12 -14.95 -10.26
N LYS A 42 -6.85 -15.40 -9.03
CA LYS A 42 -7.72 -16.32 -8.28
C LYS A 42 -9.11 -15.74 -8.02
N LEU A 43 -9.19 -14.42 -7.82
CA LEU A 43 -10.45 -13.69 -7.59
C LEU A 43 -11.14 -13.26 -8.90
N GLY A 44 -10.60 -13.62 -10.06
CA GLY A 44 -11.22 -13.34 -11.37
C GLY A 44 -11.07 -11.90 -11.83
N VAL A 45 -10.13 -11.13 -11.26
CA VAL A 45 -9.81 -9.77 -11.71
C VAL A 45 -9.39 -9.83 -13.17
N SER A 46 -10.07 -9.08 -14.04
CA SER A 46 -9.72 -9.07 -15.45
C SER A 46 -8.31 -8.51 -15.67
N LYS A 47 -7.56 -9.11 -16.61
CA LYS A 47 -6.19 -8.67 -16.93
C LYS A 47 -6.10 -7.16 -17.20
N LYS A 48 -7.07 -6.61 -17.93
CA LYS A 48 -7.13 -5.17 -18.23
C LYS A 48 -7.28 -4.31 -16.98
N LEU A 49 -8.12 -4.71 -16.02
CA LEU A 49 -8.25 -4.01 -14.75
C LEU A 49 -6.96 -4.10 -13.93
N TYR A 50 -6.34 -5.28 -13.89
CA TYR A 50 -5.06 -5.48 -13.22
C TYR A 50 -3.98 -4.56 -13.80
N ASP A 51 -3.74 -4.62 -15.12
CA ASP A 51 -2.69 -3.86 -15.79
C ASP A 51 -2.90 -2.34 -15.70
N GLU A 52 -4.15 -1.86 -15.84
CA GLU A 52 -4.42 -0.41 -15.91
C GLU A 52 -4.63 0.24 -14.53
N ALA A 53 -5.01 -0.52 -13.50
CA ALA A 53 -5.34 0.03 -12.18
C ALA A 53 -4.48 -0.53 -11.04
N PHE A 54 -4.44 -1.86 -10.87
CA PHE A 54 -3.84 -2.46 -9.69
C PHE A 54 -2.32 -2.58 -9.77
N GLU A 55 -1.76 -2.92 -10.93
CA GLU A 55 -0.30 -3.00 -11.11
C GLU A 55 0.37 -1.64 -10.91
N PRO A 56 -0.11 -0.52 -11.50
CA PRO A 56 0.45 0.80 -11.21
C PRO A 56 0.32 1.21 -9.74
N MET A 57 -0.79 0.83 -9.09
CA MET A 57 -1.02 1.10 -7.67
C MET A 57 0.02 0.38 -6.79
N VAL A 58 0.27 -0.90 -7.04
CA VAL A 58 1.26 -1.69 -6.29
C VAL A 58 2.68 -1.21 -6.56
N LEU A 59 3.02 -0.94 -7.83
CA LEU A 59 4.33 -0.37 -8.18
C LEU A 59 4.60 0.96 -7.48
N THR A 60 3.58 1.81 -7.34
CA THR A 60 3.73 3.11 -6.68
C THR A 60 3.75 3.00 -5.15
N GLY A 61 2.94 2.10 -4.59
CA GLY A 61 2.82 1.95 -3.14
C GLY A 61 3.93 1.12 -2.50
N LEU A 62 4.39 0.08 -3.20
CA LEU A 62 5.37 -0.90 -2.69
C LEU A 62 6.70 -0.90 -3.45
N PHE A 63 6.83 -0.10 -4.51
CA PHE A 63 8.05 -0.01 -5.35
C PHE A 63 8.48 -1.35 -5.96
N ALA A 64 7.55 -2.29 -6.14
CA ALA A 64 7.79 -3.58 -6.76
C ALA A 64 6.56 -4.07 -7.55
N PRO A 65 6.74 -4.92 -8.58
CA PRO A 65 5.63 -5.50 -9.34
C PRO A 65 4.71 -6.37 -8.47
N GLY A 66 3.42 -6.45 -8.82
CA GLY A 66 2.44 -7.24 -8.04
C GLY A 66 2.71 -8.75 -8.01
N GLU A 67 3.57 -9.24 -8.89
CA GLU A 67 4.09 -10.61 -8.89
C GLU A 67 5.22 -10.88 -7.89
N GLN A 68 5.88 -9.81 -7.43
CA GLN A 68 7.00 -9.86 -6.48
C GLN A 68 6.56 -9.40 -5.07
N CYS A 69 5.40 -8.77 -4.95
CA CYS A 69 4.79 -8.43 -3.67
C CYS A 69 3.86 -9.54 -3.18
N SER A 70 3.97 -9.89 -1.90
CA SER A 70 2.96 -10.75 -1.27
C SER A 70 1.61 -10.06 -1.25
N ALA A 71 0.53 -10.85 -1.32
CA ALA A 71 -0.81 -10.28 -1.31
C ALA A 71 -1.11 -9.57 0.03
N ALA A 72 -0.57 -10.06 1.14
CA ALA A 72 -0.68 -9.39 2.44
C ALA A 72 -0.11 -7.96 2.41
N ALA A 73 1.08 -7.76 1.83
CA ALA A 73 1.68 -6.43 1.72
C ALA A 73 0.83 -5.47 0.87
N ALA A 74 0.28 -5.97 -0.25
CA ALA A 74 -0.57 -5.17 -1.13
C ALA A 74 -1.95 -4.86 -0.53
N LEU A 75 -2.56 -5.82 0.19
CA LEU A 75 -3.82 -5.63 0.93
C LEU A 75 -3.64 -4.61 2.06
N GLY A 76 -2.56 -4.73 2.84
CA GLY A 76 -2.21 -3.79 3.90
C GLY A 76 -1.96 -2.38 3.36
N MET A 77 -1.24 -2.24 2.25
CA MET A 77 -1.06 -0.95 1.57
C MET A 77 -2.42 -0.38 1.14
N ALA A 78 -3.24 -1.14 0.41
CA ALA A 78 -4.51 -0.64 -0.10
C ALA A 78 -5.50 -0.22 1.00
N TYR A 79 -5.47 -0.84 2.19
CA TYR A 79 -6.29 -0.41 3.33
C TYR A 79 -6.08 1.07 3.67
N PHE A 80 -4.83 1.54 3.65
CA PHE A 80 -4.48 2.94 3.92
C PHE A 80 -4.85 3.89 2.77
N PHE A 81 -4.80 3.44 1.52
CA PHE A 81 -5.02 4.29 0.34
C PHE A 81 -6.48 4.35 -0.11
N VAL A 82 -7.26 3.29 0.10
CA VAL A 82 -8.60 3.11 -0.50
C VAL A 82 -9.73 3.21 0.52
N LEU A 83 -9.56 2.63 1.72
CA LEU A 83 -10.69 2.37 2.61
C LEU A 83 -10.76 3.25 3.86
N LYS A 84 -9.63 3.69 4.43
CA LYS A 84 -9.68 4.31 5.76
C LYS A 84 -10.49 5.60 5.80
N HIS A 85 -10.20 6.62 4.97
CA HIS A 85 -11.06 7.78 4.66
C HIS A 85 -10.58 8.48 3.37
N GLN A 86 -11.48 9.09 2.58
CA GLN A 86 -11.11 9.85 1.36
C GLN A 86 -10.10 11.00 1.60
N ASN A 87 -10.04 11.53 2.82
CA ASN A 87 -9.08 12.56 3.24
C ASN A 87 -7.81 12.01 3.91
N SER A 88 -7.68 10.68 4.07
CA SER A 88 -6.47 10.08 4.65
C SER A 88 -5.27 10.12 3.70
N PHE A 89 -5.53 10.32 2.40
CA PHE A 89 -4.50 10.43 1.38
C PHE A 89 -4.20 11.90 1.03
N ASP A 90 -3.74 12.67 2.02
CA ASP A 90 -3.21 14.03 1.82
C ASP A 90 -1.70 13.96 1.59
N VAL A 91 -1.31 13.53 0.39
CA VAL A 91 0.10 13.53 -0.01
C VAL A 91 0.57 14.97 -0.14
N ARG A 92 1.44 15.39 0.78
CA ARG A 92 2.11 16.69 0.73
C ARG A 92 3.58 16.54 0.42
N TRP A 93 4.04 17.33 -0.53
CA TRP A 93 5.44 17.45 -0.84
C TRP A 93 6.13 18.37 0.16
N CYS A 94 7.22 17.91 0.76
CA CYS A 94 8.05 18.74 1.61
C CYS A 94 8.58 19.93 0.80
N ARG A 95 8.38 21.15 1.31
CA ARG A 95 8.91 22.37 0.69
C ARG A 95 10.31 22.67 1.23
N GLY A 96 11.32 22.11 0.57
CA GLY A 96 12.74 22.28 0.93
C GLY A 96 13.43 20.94 1.16
N ASN A 97 14.60 20.99 1.81
CA ASN A 97 15.39 19.81 2.12
C ASN A 97 14.74 18.98 3.25
N ILE A 98 14.55 17.67 3.03
CA ILE A 98 13.93 16.75 4.01
C ILE A 98 14.77 16.64 5.29
N GLY A 99 16.10 16.62 5.15
CA GLY A 99 17.06 16.66 6.27
C GLY A 99 16.77 17.81 7.21
N GLU A 100 16.69 19.02 6.67
CA GLU A 100 16.45 20.24 7.46
C GLU A 100 15.02 20.37 7.98
N LYS A 101 14.02 19.96 7.19
CA LYS A 101 12.61 20.21 7.49
C LYS A 101 11.94 19.13 8.32
N ILE A 102 12.47 17.90 8.31
CA ILE A 102 11.88 16.75 9.01
C ILE A 102 12.88 16.16 10.00
N PHE A 103 14.07 15.78 9.54
CA PHE A 103 15.01 15.03 10.38
C PHE A 103 15.67 15.90 11.45
N SER A 104 16.17 17.09 11.13
CA SER A 104 16.82 17.98 12.10
C SER A 104 15.90 18.35 13.27
N PRO A 105 14.64 18.84 13.05
CA PRO A 105 13.73 19.15 14.15
C PRO A 105 13.41 17.93 15.03
N TRP A 106 13.33 16.74 14.42
CA TRP A 106 13.08 15.50 15.14
C TRP A 106 14.28 15.10 16.02
N CYS A 107 15.50 15.20 15.48
CA CYS A 107 16.72 15.00 16.24
C CYS A 107 16.86 16.00 17.39
N ASP A 108 16.54 17.29 17.17
CA ASP A 108 16.59 18.32 18.21
C ASP A 108 15.62 18.00 19.35
N ALA A 109 14.38 17.62 19.03
CA ALA A 109 13.38 17.19 20.03
C ALA A 109 13.81 15.94 20.80
N MET A 110 14.59 15.04 20.19
CA MET A 110 15.17 13.88 20.87
C MET A 110 16.34 14.26 21.77
N ARG A 111 17.23 15.17 21.35
CA ARG A 111 18.33 15.68 22.18
C ARG A 111 17.82 16.41 23.42
N GLU A 112 16.77 17.23 23.27
CA GLU A 112 16.11 17.88 24.41
C GLU A 112 15.57 16.88 25.45
N ARG A 113 15.28 15.64 25.02
CA ARG A 113 14.85 14.53 25.87
C ARG A 113 16.00 13.65 26.37
N GLY A 114 17.25 14.06 26.14
CA GLY A 114 18.45 13.38 26.59
C GLY A 114 18.92 12.23 25.69
N VAL A 115 18.46 12.17 24.44
CA VAL A 115 18.98 11.19 23.46
C VAL A 115 20.30 11.68 22.88
N ASP A 116 21.36 10.90 23.08
CA ASP A 116 22.65 11.10 22.43
C ASP A 116 22.77 10.25 21.16
N PHE A 117 23.03 10.92 20.03
CA PHE A 117 23.24 10.26 18.75
C PHE A 117 24.73 9.96 18.57
N VAL A 118 25.06 8.68 18.36
CA VAL A 118 26.41 8.25 17.99
C VAL A 118 26.42 7.96 16.50
N LEU A 119 27.22 8.71 15.74
CA LEU A 119 27.46 8.41 14.33
C LEU A 119 28.56 7.35 14.25
N SER A 120 28.26 6.22 13.61
CA SER A 120 29.21 5.16 13.27
C SER A 120 29.90 5.43 11.95
#